data_AF-A0AAW9E9F7-F1
#
_entry.id   AF-A0AAW9E9F7-F1
#
_cell.length_a   1.000
_cell.length_b   1.000
_cell.length_c   1.000
_cell.angle_alpha   90.00
_cell.angle_beta   90.00
_cell.angle_gamma   90.00
#
_symmetry.space_group_name_H-M   'P 1'
#
loop_
_entity.id
_entity.type
_entity.pdbx_description
1 polymer ?
#
loop_
_entity_poly.entity_id
_entity_poly.type
_entity_poly.pdbx_seq_one_letter_code
_entity_poly.pdbx_strand_id
1 'polypeptide(L)'
;FNLPEARLKWKMDGQKHEAALGAGAAHSEALNFIVNTILAEKPELSQQIAAIGHRIVHGGEKFTKSVVITDEVIKGIEAAIPFAPLHNPAHLIGIEEARKAFPHLINKMVAVFDTAFHQTMPEE
;
A
#
# COMPACT_ATOMS: atom_id res chain seq x y z
N PHE A 1 4.78 -13.56 5.53
CA PHE A 1 5.14 -13.51 4.10
C PHE A 1 5.41 -14.94 3.62
N ASN A 2 5.25 -15.22 2.34
CA ASN A 2 5.67 -16.49 1.71
C ASN A 2 4.89 -17.73 2.20
N LEU A 3 3.56 -17.62 2.23
CA LEU A 3 2.71 -18.76 2.62
C LEU A 3 2.62 -19.80 1.48
N PRO A 4 2.45 -21.09 1.80
CA PRO A 4 2.31 -22.14 0.78
C PRO A 4 1.05 -21.97 -0.07
N GLU A 5 0.01 -21.39 0.51
CA GLU A 5 -1.30 -21.18 -0.11
C GLU A 5 -1.66 -19.71 -0.23
N ALA A 6 -0.69 -18.89 -0.64
CA ALA A 6 -0.97 -17.49 -0.93
C ALA A 6 -2.05 -17.40 -2.03
N ARG A 7 -3.06 -16.56 -1.79
CA ARG A 7 -4.20 -16.39 -2.68
C ARG A 7 -4.72 -14.96 -2.66
N LEU A 8 -5.34 -14.56 -3.76
CA LEU A 8 -6.14 -13.34 -3.87
C LEU A 8 -7.61 -13.69 -4.01
N LYS A 9 -8.44 -12.89 -3.34
CA LYS A 9 -9.90 -12.90 -3.50
C LYS A 9 -10.33 -11.49 -3.85
N TRP A 10 -11.14 -11.34 -4.89
CA TRP A 10 -11.67 -10.04 -5.30
C TRP A 10 -13.13 -10.15 -5.72
N LYS A 11 -13.79 -9.00 -5.84
CA LYS A 11 -15.16 -8.89 -6.33
C LYS A 11 -15.21 -7.87 -7.45
N MET A 12 -15.79 -8.24 -8.59
CA MET A 12 -15.95 -7.38 -9.76
C MET A 12 -17.34 -7.59 -10.34
N ASP A 13 -18.05 -6.51 -10.67
CA ASP A 13 -19.41 -6.57 -11.24
C ASP A 13 -20.38 -7.49 -10.48
N GLY A 14 -20.27 -7.49 -9.14
CA GLY A 14 -21.09 -8.34 -8.27
C GLY A 14 -20.58 -9.78 -8.08
N GLN A 15 -19.65 -10.24 -8.91
CA GLN A 15 -19.13 -11.61 -8.91
C GLN A 15 -17.88 -11.73 -8.04
N LYS A 16 -17.77 -12.84 -7.31
CA LYS A 16 -16.59 -13.17 -6.49
C LYS A 16 -15.63 -14.01 -7.32
N HIS A 17 -14.35 -13.67 -7.24
CA HIS A 17 -13.26 -14.36 -7.90
C HIS A 17 -12.18 -14.71 -6.89
N GLU A 18 -11.42 -15.76 -7.18
CA GLU A 18 -10.29 -16.21 -6.37
C GLU A 18 -9.20 -16.76 -7.28
N ALA A 19 -7.95 -16.50 -6.94
CA ALA A 19 -6.78 -17.06 -7.61
C ALA A 19 -5.71 -17.43 -6.59
N ALA A 20 -5.12 -18.60 -6.77
CA ALA A 20 -3.90 -18.96 -6.07
C ALA A 20 -2.72 -18.19 -6.67
N LEU A 21 -1.91 -17.57 -5.82
CA LEU A 21 -0.65 -16.93 -6.21
C LEU A 21 0.54 -17.89 -6.20
N GLY A 22 0.36 -19.08 -5.59
CA GLY A 22 1.40 -20.09 -5.46
C GLY A 22 2.24 -19.94 -4.20
N ALA A 23 3.04 -20.96 -3.92
CA ALA A 23 3.89 -21.01 -2.75
C ALA A 23 4.97 -19.93 -2.81
N GLY A 24 5.15 -19.21 -1.70
CA GLY A 24 6.21 -18.20 -1.60
C GLY A 24 5.83 -16.82 -2.12
N ALA A 25 4.62 -16.63 -2.65
CA ALA A 25 4.16 -15.31 -3.07
C ALA A 25 4.07 -14.34 -1.88
N ALA A 26 4.45 -13.09 -2.14
CA ALA A 26 4.48 -11.98 -1.22
C ALA A 26 3.69 -10.79 -1.79
N HIS A 27 3.97 -9.58 -1.29
CA HIS A 27 3.23 -8.38 -1.67
C HIS A 27 3.50 -7.98 -3.13
N SER A 28 4.70 -8.26 -3.66
CA SER A 28 5.05 -7.97 -5.06
C SER A 28 4.19 -8.78 -6.02
N GLU A 29 4.10 -10.10 -5.83
CA GLU A 29 3.28 -10.98 -6.66
C GLU A 29 1.80 -10.63 -6.55
N ALA A 30 1.33 -10.29 -5.35
CA ALA A 30 -0.05 -9.89 -5.14
C ALA A 30 -0.40 -8.58 -5.90
N LEU A 31 0.45 -7.56 -5.81
CA LEU A 31 0.22 -6.29 -6.51
C LEU A 31 0.39 -6.45 -8.02
N ASN A 32 1.37 -7.24 -8.45
CA ASN A 32 1.54 -7.57 -9.86
C ASN A 32 0.29 -8.26 -10.43
N PHE A 33 -0.31 -9.21 -9.70
CA PHE A 33 -1.54 -9.87 -10.11
C PHE A 33 -2.73 -8.90 -10.18
N ILE A 34 -2.86 -7.98 -9.21
CA ILE A 34 -3.91 -6.95 -9.26
C ILE A 34 -3.77 -6.11 -10.53
N VAL A 35 -2.57 -5.70 -10.88
CA VAL A 35 -2.33 -4.77 -12.00
C VAL A 35 -2.44 -5.48 -13.35
N ASN A 36 -1.71 -6.58 -13.51
CA ASN A 36 -1.55 -7.24 -14.80
C ASN A 36 -2.64 -8.27 -15.11
N THR A 37 -3.41 -8.70 -14.11
CA THR A 37 -4.55 -9.61 -14.30
C THR A 37 -5.85 -8.88 -14.07
N ILE A 38 -6.10 -8.41 -12.83
CA ILE A 38 -7.42 -7.90 -12.45
C ILE A 38 -7.75 -6.58 -13.17
N LEU A 39 -6.82 -5.62 -13.18
CA LEU A 39 -7.03 -4.33 -13.86
C LEU A 39 -6.90 -4.42 -15.38
N ALA A 40 -6.15 -5.40 -15.89
CA ALA A 40 -6.04 -5.63 -17.33
C ALA A 40 -7.37 -6.09 -17.96
N GLU A 41 -8.24 -6.79 -17.20
CA GLU A 41 -9.60 -7.14 -17.63
C GLU A 41 -10.53 -5.91 -17.74
N LYS A 42 -10.16 -4.78 -17.14
CA LYS A 42 -10.93 -3.52 -17.12
C LYS A 42 -10.04 -2.31 -17.42
N PRO A 43 -9.55 -2.15 -18.66
CA PRO A 43 -8.65 -1.04 -19.02
C PRO A 43 -9.21 0.34 -18.69
N GLU A 44 -10.52 0.52 -18.81
CA GLU A 44 -11.22 1.76 -18.46
C GLU A 44 -11.11 2.08 -16.97
N LEU A 45 -11.17 1.08 -16.09
CA LEU A 45 -10.98 1.26 -14.66
C LEU A 45 -9.53 1.62 -14.37
N SER A 46 -8.57 0.92 -15.00
CA SER A 46 -7.15 1.20 -14.82
C SER A 46 -6.79 2.63 -15.23
N GLN A 47 -7.36 3.15 -16.32
CA GLN A 47 -7.11 4.51 -16.80
C GLN A 47 -7.75 5.59 -15.91
N GLN A 48 -8.80 5.25 -15.17
CA GLN A 48 -9.50 6.17 -14.26
C GLN A 48 -8.82 6.32 -12.90
N ILE A 49 -7.80 5.51 -12.58
CA ILE A 49 -7.07 5.62 -11.30
C ILE A 49 -6.30 6.93 -11.29
N ALA A 50 -6.76 7.88 -10.47
CA ALA A 50 -6.17 9.22 -10.39
C ALA A 50 -5.06 9.34 -9.33
N ALA A 51 -5.07 8.49 -8.30
CA ALA A 51 -4.16 8.52 -7.16
C ALA A 51 -4.17 7.17 -6.42
N ILE A 52 -3.18 6.94 -5.56
CA ILE A 52 -3.09 5.74 -4.72
C ILE A 52 -2.88 6.15 -3.26
N GLY A 53 -3.75 5.68 -2.37
CA GLY A 53 -3.63 5.88 -0.93
C GLY A 53 -3.01 4.68 -0.24
N HIS A 54 -1.98 4.91 0.57
CA HIS A 54 -1.31 3.91 1.39
C HIS A 54 -1.63 4.15 2.86
N ARG A 55 -2.24 3.16 3.52
CA ARG A 55 -2.39 3.17 4.98
C ARG A 55 -1.04 2.84 5.62
N ILE A 56 -0.62 3.66 6.58
CA ILE A 56 0.60 3.49 7.36
C ILE A 56 0.23 3.43 8.84
N VAL A 57 0.61 2.35 9.53
CA VAL A 57 0.24 2.16 10.94
C VAL A 57 0.89 3.23 11.85
N HIS A 58 2.16 3.56 11.67
CA HIS A 58 2.82 4.52 12.55
C HIS A 58 3.63 5.56 11.78
N GLY A 59 3.30 6.84 11.96
CA GLY A 59 4.01 7.98 11.35
C GLY A 59 5.14 8.57 12.22
N GLY A 60 5.29 8.09 13.46
CA GLY A 60 6.11 8.77 14.46
C GLY A 60 5.52 10.14 14.81
N GLU A 61 6.31 11.01 15.43
CA GLU A 61 5.89 12.38 15.76
C GLU A 61 5.91 13.31 14.54
N LYS A 62 6.63 12.92 13.47
CA LYS A 62 6.82 13.75 12.28
C LYS A 62 5.55 13.93 11.47
N PHE A 63 4.73 12.87 11.35
CA PHE A 63 3.57 12.87 10.45
C PHE A 63 2.25 12.98 11.21
N THR A 64 1.74 14.20 11.29
CA THR A 64 0.49 14.55 11.98
C THR A 64 -0.73 14.62 11.06
N LYS A 65 -0.54 14.41 9.75
CA LYS A 65 -1.59 14.39 8.73
C LYS A 65 -1.14 13.54 7.54
N SER A 66 -2.07 13.21 6.65
CA SER A 66 -1.75 12.56 5.38
C SER A 66 -0.85 13.44 4.51
N VAL A 67 0.09 12.82 3.80
CA VAL A 67 1.08 13.53 2.97
C VAL A 67 1.28 12.82 1.63
N VAL A 68 1.58 13.59 0.58
CA VAL A 68 2.06 13.03 -0.70
C VAL A 68 3.40 12.35 -0.44
N ILE A 69 3.57 11.14 -0.95
CA ILE A 69 4.77 10.33 -0.75
C ILE A 69 5.91 10.92 -1.58
N THR A 70 6.95 11.36 -0.88
CA THR A 70 8.26 11.72 -1.42
C THR A 70 9.31 10.80 -0.80
N ASP A 71 10.56 10.86 -1.27
CA ASP A 71 11.65 10.08 -0.66
C ASP A 71 11.93 10.50 0.79
N GLU A 72 11.62 11.75 1.17
CA GLU A 72 11.67 12.18 2.56
C GLU A 72 10.58 11.51 3.41
N VAL A 73 9.38 11.32 2.84
CA VAL A 73 8.30 10.59 3.52
C VAL A 73 8.68 9.14 3.72
N ILE A 74 9.28 8.49 2.71
CA ILE A 74 9.79 7.11 2.82
C ILE A 74 10.78 6.99 3.97
N LYS A 75 11.78 7.86 4.04
CA LYS A 75 12.76 7.88 5.15
C LYS A 75 12.10 8.09 6.52
N GLY A 76 11.05 8.91 6.58
CA GLY A 76 10.30 9.09 7.82
C GLY A 76 9.53 7.84 8.24
N ILE A 77 8.94 7.10 7.30
CA ILE A 77 8.27 5.82 7.57
C ILE A 77 9.29 4.77 8.03
N GLU A 78 10.47 4.73 7.42
CA GLU A 78 11.58 3.87 7.83
C GLU A 78 12.05 4.18 9.25
N ALA A 79 12.24 5.46 9.59
CA ALA A 79 12.59 5.89 10.94
C ALA A 79 11.52 5.52 11.98
N ALA A 80 10.26 5.36 11.57
CA ALA A 80 9.16 4.95 12.43
C ALA A 80 9.00 3.41 12.55
N ILE A 81 9.81 2.59 11.85
CA ILE A 81 9.78 1.12 11.97
C ILE A 81 9.90 0.63 13.41
N PRO A 82 10.76 1.18 14.30
CA PRO A 82 10.84 0.73 15.69
C PRO A 82 9.50 0.78 16.45
N PHE A 83 8.59 1.69 16.07
CA PHE A 83 7.27 1.80 16.69
C PHE A 83 6.24 0.82 16.11
N ALA A 84 6.44 0.35 14.88
CA ALA A 84 5.55 -0.61 14.22
C ALA A 84 6.32 -1.62 13.36
N PRO A 85 7.17 -2.48 13.97
CA PRO A 85 8.16 -3.28 13.26
C PRO A 85 7.55 -4.37 12.38
N LEU A 86 6.32 -4.82 12.69
CA LEU A 86 5.61 -5.82 11.90
C LEU A 86 4.78 -5.21 10.75
N HIS A 87 4.52 -3.90 10.78
CA HIS A 87 3.58 -3.25 9.87
C HIS A 87 4.30 -2.32 8.87
N ASN A 88 5.10 -1.37 9.36
CA ASN A 88 5.74 -0.36 8.51
C ASN A 88 6.62 -0.96 7.38
N PRO A 89 7.42 -2.03 7.62
CA PRO A 89 8.15 -2.66 6.52
C PRO A 89 7.24 -3.22 5.42
N ALA A 90 6.09 -3.80 5.78
CA ALA A 90 5.12 -4.29 4.81
C ALA A 90 4.50 -3.15 3.99
N HIS A 91 4.23 -2.01 4.62
CA HIS A 91 3.71 -0.83 3.95
C HIS A 91 4.70 -0.26 2.93
N LEU A 92 6.00 -0.22 3.27
CA LEU A 92 7.05 0.23 2.36
C LEU A 92 7.15 -0.66 1.13
N ILE A 93 7.05 -1.99 1.30
CA ILE A 93 6.97 -2.91 0.16
C ILE A 93 5.76 -2.56 -0.72
N GLY A 94 4.58 -2.34 -0.12
CA GLY A 94 3.39 -1.96 -0.86
C GLY A 94 3.54 -0.66 -1.65
N ILE A 95 4.22 0.34 -1.10
CA ILE A 95 4.52 1.61 -1.80
C ILE A 95 5.46 1.36 -2.99
N GLU A 96 6.55 0.64 -2.77
CA GLU A 96 7.54 0.40 -3.82
C GLU A 96 6.95 -0.40 -4.99
N GLU A 97 6.15 -1.42 -4.69
CA GLU A 97 5.46 -2.21 -5.71
C GLU A 97 4.39 -1.39 -6.45
N ALA A 98 3.70 -0.48 -5.76
CA ALA A 98 2.80 0.46 -6.41
C ALA A 98 3.53 1.46 -7.32
N ARG A 99 4.73 1.94 -6.94
CA ARG A 99 5.60 2.78 -7.79
C ARG A 99 5.97 2.08 -9.09
N LYS A 100 6.33 0.80 -9.02
CA LYS A 100 6.64 -0.03 -10.20
C LYS A 100 5.42 -0.26 -11.09
N ALA A 101 4.27 -0.55 -10.49
CA ALA A 101 3.05 -0.86 -11.21
C ALA A 101 2.38 0.38 -11.84
N PHE A 102 2.46 1.53 -11.18
CA PHE A 102 1.81 2.77 -11.60
C PHE A 102 2.81 3.94 -11.71
N PRO A 103 3.79 3.87 -12.63
CA PRO A 103 4.84 4.89 -12.72
C PRO A 103 4.27 6.29 -13.03
N HIS A 104 3.15 6.35 -13.77
CA HIS A 104 2.46 7.60 -14.08
C HIS A 104 1.75 8.25 -12.87
N LEU A 105 1.64 7.54 -11.74
CA LEU A 105 1.01 8.03 -10.51
C LEU A 105 2.01 8.27 -9.37
N ILE A 106 3.31 8.14 -9.60
CA ILE A 106 4.32 8.26 -8.52
C ILE A 106 4.19 9.54 -7.69
N ASN A 107 3.86 10.67 -8.33
CA ASN A 107 3.65 11.97 -7.69
C ASN A 107 2.23 12.18 -7.12
N LYS A 108 1.40 11.14 -7.15
CA LYS A 108 0.00 11.12 -6.68
C LYS A 108 -0.25 9.98 -5.69
N MET A 109 0.82 9.44 -5.12
CA MET A 109 0.74 8.48 -4.02
C MET A 109 0.70 9.24 -2.70
N VAL A 110 -0.18 8.84 -1.78
CA VAL A 110 -0.40 9.53 -0.50
C VAL A 110 -0.27 8.53 0.64
N ALA A 111 0.50 8.86 1.67
CA ALA A 111 0.55 8.14 2.92
C ALA A 111 -0.51 8.70 3.88
N VAL A 112 -1.33 7.82 4.45
CA VAL A 112 -2.36 8.13 5.44
C VAL A 112 -2.01 7.37 6.72
N PHE A 113 -1.70 8.10 7.79
CA PHE A 113 -1.17 7.52 9.02
C PHE A 113 -2.28 7.29 10.04
N ASP A 114 -2.35 6.08 10.61
CA ASP A 114 -3.31 5.77 11.68
C ASP A 114 -3.07 6.65 12.91
N THR A 115 -1.82 7.01 13.18
CA THR A 115 -1.43 7.87 14.32
C THR A 115 -1.73 9.35 14.13
N ALA A 116 -2.03 9.82 12.92
CA ALA A 116 -2.13 11.25 12.61
C ALA A 116 -3.23 11.95 13.43
N PHE A 117 -4.40 11.31 13.57
CA PHE A 117 -5.52 11.87 14.34
C PHE A 117 -5.18 12.08 15.82
N HIS A 118 -4.27 11.26 16.36
CA HIS A 118 -3.89 11.30 17.77
C HIS A 118 -2.83 12.36 18.09
N GLN A 119 -2.28 13.06 17.09
CA GLN A 119 -1.18 14.01 17.30
C GLN A 119 -1.62 15.35 17.91
N THR A 120 -2.92 15.55 18.17
CA THR A 120 -3.43 16.70 18.93
C THR A 120 -3.73 16.36 20.39
N MET A 121 -3.40 15.14 20.84
CA MET A 121 -3.54 14.79 22.26
C MET A 121 -2.54 15.60 23.10
N PRO A 122 -2.96 16.13 24.27
CA PRO A 122 -2.05 16.75 25.23
C PRO A 122 -1.09 15.70 25.81
N GLU A 123 -0.06 16.16 26.51
CA GLU A 123 0.90 15.25 27.16
C GLU A 123 0.29 14.59 28.41
N GLU A 124 -0.69 15.26 29.03
CA GLU A 124 -1.34 14.90 30.30
C GLU A 124 -2.53 13.93 30.19
#